data_AF-A0A348NGX6-F1
#
_entry.id   AF-A0A348NGX6-F1
#
_cell.length_a   1.000
_cell.length_b   1.000
_cell.length_c   1.000
_cell.angle_alpha   90.00
_cell.angle_beta   90.00
_cell.angle_gamma   90.00
#
_symmetry.space_group_name_H-M   'P 1'
#
loop_
_entity.id
_entity.type
_entity.pdbx_description
1 polymer ?
#
loop_
_entity_poly.entity_id
_entity_poly.type
_entity_poly.pdbx_seq_one_letter_code
_entity_poly.pdbx_strand_id
1 'polypeptide(L)'
;LLGKGDMLLSENGLIRRLQGVFLSTDETEQITTFIKNQAYPAYLFTHESLIKSGKNAEEAAELDDLFAAVARYVVAEERCSLNKITQEFGVGFNRATQIVSSLELYGVVTANVGTKPREVLITPEKLEEILMKLGRR
;
A
#
# COMPACT_ATOMS: atom_id res chain seq x y z
N LEU A 1 -2.12 34.66 -25.99
CA LEU A 1 -0.83 34.54 -25.26
C LEU A 1 0.21 34.06 -26.26
N LEU A 2 1.45 34.55 -26.18
CA LEU A 2 2.55 34.24 -27.10
C LEU A 2 3.35 33.01 -26.66
N GLY A 3 3.03 32.43 -25.49
CA GLY A 3 3.60 31.17 -25.00
C GLY A 3 4.99 31.32 -24.39
N LYS A 4 5.45 32.55 -24.14
CA LYS A 4 6.78 32.86 -23.60
C LYS A 4 6.67 33.47 -22.22
N GLY A 5 6.09 32.71 -21.29
CA GLY A 5 5.91 33.13 -19.90
C GLY A 5 4.77 34.13 -19.70
N ASP A 6 3.94 34.40 -20.72
CA ASP A 6 2.78 35.27 -20.57
C ASP A 6 1.54 34.50 -20.12
N MET A 7 0.79 35.08 -19.18
CA MET A 7 -0.44 34.52 -18.62
C MET A 7 -1.51 35.61 -18.46
N LEU A 8 -2.78 35.22 -18.38
CA LEU A 8 -3.87 36.11 -18.00
C LEU A 8 -4.23 35.85 -16.54
N LEU A 9 -4.24 36.91 -15.74
CA LEU A 9 -4.75 36.89 -14.37
C LEU A 9 -6.16 37.50 -14.36
N SER A 10 -7.10 36.82 -13.73
CA SER A 10 -8.46 37.32 -13.50
C SER A 10 -8.65 37.60 -12.01
N GLU A 11 -8.85 38.86 -11.65
CA GLU A 11 -9.16 39.29 -10.29
C GLU A 11 -10.41 40.16 -10.32
N ASN A 12 -11.44 39.80 -9.54
CA ASN A 12 -12.71 40.55 -9.44
C ASN A 12 -13.37 40.86 -10.80
N GLY A 13 -13.25 39.95 -11.77
CA GLY A 13 -13.81 40.11 -13.11
C GLY A 13 -12.99 41.01 -14.05
N LEU A 14 -11.86 41.57 -13.58
CA LEU A 14 -10.91 42.28 -14.42
C LEU A 14 -9.80 41.33 -14.89
N ILE A 15 -9.62 41.25 -16.20
CA ILE A 15 -8.55 40.44 -16.81
C ILE A 15 -7.32 41.33 -17.04
N ARG A 16 -6.18 40.94 -16.48
CA ARG A 16 -4.88 41.57 -16.69
C ARG A 16 -3.91 40.59 -17.31
N ARG A 17 -3.15 41.04 -18.31
CA ARG A 17 -2.04 40.24 -18.86
C ARG A 17 -0.81 40.41 -17.98
N LEU A 18 -0.25 39.29 -17.53
CA LEU A 18 1.01 39.22 -16.81
C LEU A 18 2.07 38.60 -17.71
N GLN A 19 3.33 38.98 -17.48
CA GLN A 19 4.49 38.39 -18.13
C GLN A 19 5.46 37.95 -17.05
N GLY A 20 5.56 36.63 -16.87
CA GLY A 20 6.57 36.00 -16.03
C GLY A 20 7.86 35.72 -16.81
N VAL A 21 8.85 35.19 -16.09
CA VAL A 21 10.10 34.71 -16.70
C VAL A 21 9.77 33.46 -17.51
N PHE A 22 10.11 33.48 -18.80
CA PHE A 22 10.12 32.27 -19.62
C PHE A 22 11.47 31.59 -19.45
N LEU A 23 11.45 30.31 -19.13
CA LEU A 23 12.63 29.47 -19.05
C LEU A 23 12.44 28.35 -20.07
N SER A 24 13.36 28.26 -21.03
CA SER A 24 13.33 27.17 -22.00
C SER A 24 13.70 25.83 -21.34
N THR A 25 13.35 24.73 -22.01
CA THR A 25 13.77 23.39 -21.58
C THR A 25 15.30 23.31 -21.50
N ASP A 26 16.00 23.84 -22.50
CA ASP A 26 17.46 23.82 -22.57
C ASP A 26 18.10 24.57 -21.40
N GLU A 27 17.59 25.74 -21.03
CA GLU A 27 18.06 26.50 -19.86
C GLU A 27 17.76 25.75 -18.56
N THR A 28 16.60 25.10 -18.46
CA THR A 28 16.22 24.30 -17.29
C THR A 28 17.19 23.13 -17.10
N GLU A 29 17.53 22.43 -18.19
CA GLU A 29 18.49 21.32 -18.17
C GLU A 29 19.89 21.78 -17.76
N GLN A 30 20.36 22.90 -18.31
CA GLN A 30 21.67 23.47 -17.95
C GLN A 30 21.74 23.82 -16.46
N ILE A 31 20.75 24.52 -15.93
CA ILE A 31 20.70 24.93 -14.52
C ILE A 31 20.62 23.70 -13.61
N THR A 32 19.72 22.77 -13.90
CA THR A 32 19.57 21.56 -13.07
C THR A 32 20.82 20.69 -13.10
N THR A 33 21.52 20.60 -14.24
CA THR A 33 22.80 19.88 -14.35
C THR A 33 23.89 20.57 -13.54
N PHE A 34 23.99 21.90 -13.63
CA PHE A 34 24.94 22.67 -12.83
C PHE A 34 24.72 22.48 -11.32
N ILE A 35 23.46 22.44 -10.86
CA ILE A 35 23.12 22.20 -9.45
C ILE A 35 23.46 20.75 -9.03
N LYS A 36 23.11 19.75 -9.86
CA LYS A 36 23.42 18.34 -9.59
C LYS A 36 24.91 18.08 -9.41
N ASN A 37 25.77 18.83 -10.10
CA ASN A 37 27.23 18.67 -10.00
C ASN A 37 27.84 19.26 -8.72
N GLN A 38 27.09 20.06 -7.95
CA GLN A 38 27.61 20.70 -6.73
C GLN A 38 27.51 19.80 -5.49
N ALA A 39 26.55 18.89 -5.44
CA ALA A 39 26.36 18.02 -4.28
C ALA A 39 25.64 16.73 -4.67
N TYR A 40 25.97 15.65 -3.96
CA TYR A 40 25.20 14.41 -4.02
C TYR A 40 23.86 14.57 -3.31
N PRO A 41 22.79 13.93 -3.82
CA PRO A 41 21.48 14.02 -3.20
C PRO A 41 21.47 13.34 -1.82
N ALA A 42 21.04 14.09 -0.80
CA ALA A 42 20.81 13.60 0.56
C ALA A 42 19.31 13.32 0.75
N TYR A 43 18.88 12.10 0.45
CA TYR A 43 17.49 11.70 0.64
C TYR A 43 17.19 11.44 2.11
N LEU A 44 16.07 11.99 2.61
CA LEU A 44 15.59 11.76 3.98
C LEU A 44 15.21 10.30 4.24
N PHE A 45 14.79 9.59 3.19
CA PHE A 45 14.35 8.20 3.26
C PHE A 45 14.95 7.41 2.10
N THR A 46 15.39 6.20 2.40
CA THR A 46 15.74 5.22 1.38
C THR A 46 14.51 4.45 0.95
N HIS A 47 14.53 3.89 -0.26
CA HIS A 47 13.45 3.02 -0.75
C HIS A 47 13.16 1.87 0.23
N GLU A 48 14.19 1.26 0.79
CA GLU A 48 14.05 0.21 1.81
C GLU A 48 13.38 0.72 3.09
N SER A 49 13.70 1.94 3.54
CA SER A 49 13.07 2.52 4.74
C SER A 49 11.58 2.79 4.52
N LEU A 50 11.18 3.20 3.31
CA LEU A 50 9.78 3.40 2.95
C LEU A 50 9.02 2.06 2.92
N ILE A 51 9.61 1.00 2.36
CA ILE A 51 9.02 -0.35 2.36
C ILE A 51 8.84 -0.87 3.78
N LYS A 52 9.84 -0.70 4.65
CA LYS A 52 9.74 -1.13 6.06
C LYS A 52 8.66 -0.37 6.81
N SER A 53 8.56 0.95 6.62
CA SER A 53 7.51 1.76 7.24
C SER A 53 6.11 1.38 6.76
N GLY A 54 5.95 1.03 5.48
CA GLY A 54 4.69 0.50 4.93
C GLY A 54 4.30 -0.83 5.59
N LYS A 55 5.23 -1.78 5.69
CA LYS A 55 5.00 -3.08 6.35
C LYS A 55 4.63 -2.94 7.83
N ASN A 56 5.33 -2.08 8.57
CA ASN A 56 5.02 -1.85 9.99
C ASN A 56 3.63 -1.21 10.19
N ALA A 57 3.20 -0.35 9.26
CA ALA A 57 1.86 0.23 9.30
C ALA A 57 0.76 -0.81 8.98
N GLU A 58 1.04 -1.78 8.11
CA GLU A 58 0.15 -2.91 7.81
C GLU A 58 0.10 -3.91 8.98
N GLU A 59 1.22 -4.18 9.65
CA GLU A 59 1.28 -5.01 10.88
C GLU A 59 0.56 -4.33 12.07
N ALA A 60 0.51 -2.99 12.10
CA ALA A 60 -0.20 -2.21 13.12
C ALA A 60 -1.71 -2.04 12.82
N ALA A 61 -2.21 -2.52 11.68
CA ALA A 61 -3.64 -2.50 11.40
C ALA A 61 -4.39 -3.41 12.39
N GLU A 62 -5.46 -2.88 12.98
CA GLU A 62 -6.27 -3.62 13.94
C GLU A 62 -6.88 -4.86 13.26
N LEU A 63 -6.42 -6.04 13.66
CA LEU A 63 -6.91 -7.30 13.13
C LEU A 63 -8.38 -7.51 13.49
N ASP A 64 -9.15 -8.03 12.55
CA ASP A 64 -10.56 -8.39 12.76
C ASP A 64 -10.70 -9.40 13.91
N ASP A 65 -11.76 -9.29 14.70
CA ASP A 65 -12.04 -10.20 15.82
C ASP A 65 -12.13 -11.67 15.41
N LEU A 66 -12.58 -11.95 14.18
CA LEU A 66 -12.66 -13.31 13.65
C LEU A 66 -11.35 -13.82 13.07
N PHE A 67 -10.29 -13.00 13.02
CA PHE A 67 -9.01 -13.36 12.40
C PHE A 67 -8.47 -14.71 12.92
N ALA A 68 -8.39 -14.89 14.24
CA ALA A 68 -7.85 -16.11 14.83
C ALA A 68 -8.71 -17.34 14.52
N ALA A 69 -10.04 -17.19 14.58
CA ALA A 69 -10.97 -18.28 14.30
C ALA A 69 -10.93 -18.69 12.81
N VAL A 70 -10.90 -17.72 11.90
CA VAL A 70 -10.78 -17.96 10.46
C VAL A 70 -9.41 -18.55 10.13
N ALA A 71 -8.33 -18.08 10.75
CA ALA A 71 -6.99 -18.62 10.52
C ALA A 71 -6.92 -20.11 10.87
N ARG A 72 -7.45 -20.51 12.02
CA ARG A 72 -7.51 -21.92 12.45
C ARG A 72 -8.33 -22.77 11.50
N TYR A 73 -9.50 -22.28 11.10
CA TYR A 73 -10.37 -22.97 10.14
C TYR A 73 -9.67 -23.16 8.79
N VAL A 74 -9.03 -22.11 8.26
CA VAL A 74 -8.33 -22.15 6.98
C VAL A 74 -7.15 -23.13 7.02
N VAL A 75 -6.36 -23.13 8.09
CA VAL A 75 -5.25 -24.08 8.26
C VAL A 75 -5.75 -25.52 8.37
N ALA A 76 -6.85 -25.76 9.07
CA ALA A 76 -7.46 -27.09 9.17
C ALA A 76 -8.02 -27.61 7.83
N GLU A 77 -8.58 -26.74 7.00
CA GLU A 77 -9.12 -27.07 5.68
C GLU A 77 -8.04 -27.17 4.58
N GLU A 78 -6.79 -26.77 4.87
CA GLU A 78 -5.64 -26.67 3.95
C GLU A 78 -5.89 -25.78 2.70
N ARG A 79 -7.04 -25.11 2.63
CA ARG A 79 -7.48 -24.29 1.50
C ARG A 79 -8.23 -23.07 1.98
N CYS A 80 -7.87 -21.91 1.44
CA CYS A 80 -8.53 -20.65 1.74
C CYS A 80 -9.44 -20.22 0.59
N SER A 81 -10.75 -20.26 0.82
CA SER A 81 -11.80 -19.83 -0.12
C SER A 81 -12.70 -18.78 0.52
N LEU A 82 -12.86 -17.64 -0.15
CA LEU A 82 -13.71 -16.54 0.33
C LEU A 82 -15.16 -17.00 0.54
N ASN A 83 -15.73 -17.75 -0.40
CA ASN A 83 -17.12 -18.21 -0.31
C ASN A 83 -17.35 -19.13 0.90
N LYS A 84 -16.37 -20.00 1.22
CA LYS A 84 -16.46 -20.86 2.40
C LYS A 84 -16.41 -20.03 3.68
N ILE A 85 -15.51 -19.04 3.75
CA ILE A 85 -15.37 -18.17 4.92
C ILE A 85 -16.65 -17.34 5.15
N THR A 86 -17.25 -16.81 4.09
CA THR A 86 -18.52 -16.06 4.22
C THR A 86 -19.67 -16.92 4.72
N GLN A 87 -19.73 -18.19 4.32
CA GLN A 87 -20.79 -19.13 4.73
C GLN A 87 -20.58 -19.60 6.17
N GLU A 88 -19.35 -20.03 6.51
CA GLU A 88 -19.05 -20.63 7.81
C GLU A 88 -19.10 -19.61 8.95
N PHE A 89 -18.61 -18.38 8.70
CA PHE A 89 -18.54 -17.33 9.72
C PHE A 89 -19.66 -16.29 9.60
N GLY A 90 -20.57 -16.42 8.63
CA GLY A 90 -21.68 -15.50 8.42
C GLY A 90 -21.25 -14.05 8.14
N VAL A 91 -20.05 -13.84 7.59
CA VAL A 91 -19.50 -12.51 7.32
C VAL A 91 -19.74 -12.06 5.88
N GLY A 92 -19.89 -10.75 5.69
CA GLY A 92 -19.99 -10.15 4.35
C GLY A 92 -18.69 -10.31 3.54
N PHE A 93 -18.81 -10.30 2.21
CA PHE A 93 -17.70 -10.53 1.28
C PHE A 93 -16.50 -9.59 1.49
N ASN A 94 -16.75 -8.30 1.72
CA ASN A 94 -15.69 -7.32 1.94
C ASN A 94 -14.90 -7.61 3.23
N ARG A 95 -15.60 -7.98 4.31
CA ARG A 95 -14.99 -8.35 5.59
C ARG A 95 -14.17 -9.64 5.46
N ALA A 96 -14.72 -10.66 4.80
CA ALA A 96 -13.98 -11.89 4.49
C ALA A 96 -12.71 -11.59 3.68
N THR A 97 -12.79 -10.67 2.71
CA THR A 97 -11.64 -10.26 1.89
C THR A 97 -10.56 -9.61 2.74
N GLN A 98 -10.92 -8.69 3.65
CA GLN A 98 -9.99 -8.04 4.58
C GLN A 98 -9.32 -9.04 5.53
N ILE A 99 -10.08 -10.00 6.07
CA ILE A 99 -9.54 -11.07 6.92
C ILE A 99 -8.53 -11.91 6.13
N VAL A 100 -8.87 -12.32 4.90
CA VAL A 100 -7.97 -13.11 4.05
C VAL A 100 -6.73 -12.33 3.63
N SER A 101 -6.84 -11.03 3.35
CA SER A 101 -5.69 -10.16 3.11
C SER A 101 -4.78 -10.07 4.33
N SER A 102 -5.34 -10.05 5.54
CA SER A 102 -4.56 -10.10 6.77
C SER A 102 -3.85 -11.46 6.91
N LEU A 103 -4.51 -12.58 6.57
CA LEU A 103 -3.87 -13.90 6.57
C LEU A 103 -2.70 -13.98 5.59
N GLU A 104 -2.79 -13.31 4.44
CA GLU A 104 -1.69 -13.18 3.47
C GLU A 104 -0.52 -12.37 4.07
N LEU A 105 -0.82 -11.23 4.70
CA LEU A 105 0.17 -10.35 5.32
C LEU A 105 0.99 -11.10 6.40
N TYR A 106 0.32 -11.91 7.21
CA TYR A 106 0.96 -12.72 8.25
C TYR A 106 1.53 -14.05 7.73
N GLY A 107 1.53 -14.27 6.41
CA GLY A 107 2.13 -15.44 5.77
C GLY A 107 1.41 -16.76 6.04
N VAL A 108 0.13 -16.72 6.42
CA VAL A 108 -0.70 -17.92 6.64
C VAL A 108 -1.12 -18.54 5.31
N VAL A 109 -1.42 -17.71 4.31
CA VAL A 109 -1.89 -18.14 2.98
C VAL A 109 -1.08 -17.50 1.86
N THR A 110 -1.08 -18.12 0.68
CA THR A 110 -0.44 -17.58 -0.51
C THR A 110 -1.09 -16.27 -1.00
N ALA A 111 -0.32 -15.51 -1.77
CA ALA A 111 -0.81 -14.35 -2.50
C ALA A 111 -1.94 -14.74 -3.47
N ASN A 112 -2.81 -13.78 -3.79
CA ASN A 112 -3.92 -14.05 -4.68
C ASN A 112 -3.45 -14.36 -6.11
N VAL A 113 -3.82 -15.52 -6.64
CA VAL A 113 -3.55 -15.92 -8.03
C VAL A 113 -4.86 -16.04 -8.81
N GLY A 114 -5.42 -14.89 -9.17
CA GLY A 114 -6.62 -14.80 -10.00
C GLY A 114 -7.86 -15.36 -9.32
N THR A 115 -8.46 -16.40 -9.91
CA THR A 115 -9.70 -17.04 -9.42
C THR A 115 -9.45 -18.33 -8.62
N LYS A 116 -8.19 -18.75 -8.47
CA LYS A 116 -7.86 -19.97 -7.75
C LYS A 116 -7.94 -19.75 -6.23
N PRO A 117 -8.40 -20.75 -5.45
CA PRO A 117 -8.33 -20.70 -4.00
C PRO A 117 -6.87 -20.58 -3.54
N ARG A 118 -6.64 -19.82 -2.48
CA ARG A 118 -5.30 -19.63 -1.91
C ARG A 118 -4.90 -20.88 -1.13
N GLU A 119 -3.61 -21.21 -1.19
CA GLU A 119 -3.03 -22.36 -0.49
C GLU A 119 -2.52 -21.93 0.88
N VAL A 120 -2.58 -22.84 1.84
CA VAL A 120 -2.06 -22.61 3.20
C VAL A 120 -0.56 -22.87 3.24
N LEU A 121 0.19 -21.94 3.83
CA LEU A 121 1.66 -21.97 3.86
C LEU A 121 2.26 -22.50 5.17
N ILE A 122 1.45 -22.63 6.22
CA ILE A 122 1.92 -22.91 7.58
C ILE A 122 1.17 -24.09 8.21
N THR A 123 1.80 -24.71 9.20
CA THR A 123 1.19 -25.77 10.01
C THR A 123 0.40 -25.20 11.18
N PRO A 124 -0.52 -25.97 11.80
CA PRO A 124 -1.26 -25.55 12.98
C PRO A 124 -0.36 -25.09 14.13
N GLU A 125 0.77 -25.76 14.37
CA GLU A 125 1.71 -25.38 15.43
C GLU A 125 2.32 -24.00 15.15
N LYS A 126 2.66 -23.73 13.89
CA LYS A 126 3.22 -22.45 13.49
C LYS A 126 2.20 -21.32 13.57
N LEU A 127 0.93 -21.61 13.29
CA LEU A 127 -0.15 -20.65 13.45
C LEU A 127 -0.30 -20.20 14.90
N GLU A 128 -0.27 -21.13 15.87
CA GLU A 128 -0.40 -20.77 17.28
C GLU A 128 0.76 -19.90 17.78
N GLU A 129 1.99 -20.11 17.28
CA GLU A 129 3.11 -19.21 17.56
C GLU A 129 2.85 -17.77 17.08
N ILE A 130 2.26 -17.62 15.89
CA ILE A 130 1.92 -16.31 15.30
C ILE A 130 0.81 -15.64 16.12
N LEU A 131 -0.25 -16.38 16.45
CA LEU A 131 -1.37 -15.89 17.25
C LEU A 131 -0.94 -15.48 18.67
N MET A 132 -0.02 -16.22 19.28
CA MET A 132 0.55 -15.87 20.59
C MET A 132 1.35 -14.56 20.55
N LYS A 133 2.14 -14.32 19.49
CA LYS A 133 2.85 -13.05 19.30
C LYS A 133 1.91 -11.87 19.09
N LEU A 134 0.75 -12.12 18.48
CA LEU A 134 -0.30 -11.12 18.26
C LEU A 134 -1.23 -10.93 19.47
N GLY A 135 -1.03 -11.68 20.57
CA GLY A 135 -1.83 -11.57 21.78
C GLY A 135 -3.28 -12.06 21.63
N ARG A 136 -3.58 -12.85 20.59
CA ARG A 136 -4.92 -13.39 20.31
C ARG A 136 -4.92 -14.89 20.55
N ARG A 137 -5.53 -15.35 21.64
CA ARG A 137 -5.71 -16.78 21.95
C ARG A 137 -7.03 -17.29 21.38
#